data_AF-A0AB37N3L3-F1
#
_entry.id   AF-A0AB37N3L3-F1
#
_cell.length_a   1.000
_cell.length_b   1.000
_cell.length_c   1.000
_cell.angle_alpha   90.00
_cell.angle_beta   90.00
_cell.angle_gamma   90.00
#
_symmetry.space_group_name_H-M   'P 1'
#
loop_
_entity.id
_entity.type
_entity.pdbx_description
1 polymer ?
#
loop_
_entity_poly.entity_id
_entity_poly.type
_entity_poly.pdbx_seq_one_letter_code
_entity_poly.pdbx_strand_id
1 'polypeptide(L)'
;MTHKAIYMKRIILGSSLLFCALFTAPAMHAQESVEVLIRENGTERQESIELPKSMTYPLDSLLNDWKAKNYIDLGKDCSTSTVNPMFSDSVYIDRLSRMPTVMEMPYNEIVRKFIDMYAGRLRNQVAFMLSACNFYMPIFEEALDAYGLPLELKYLPIIESALNPSAVSRAGACGLWQFMLATGKIYGLENNSLVDERRDPIKATWAAARYLKDMYDIYKDWNLVIAAYNCGPGTINKAIRRSGGKTDYWEIYNYLPKETRGYVPAFIAANYVMTYYCKHNICPMETDIPEATDTVQVSRNLHFEQISDLCGISLDQIKSLNPQFKKSIIPGESKPQTLRLPINYISAFIDKQDTIYAHRSNELFKNRRVVAVSNTRSTARSSKGSTATGNVTYHKIRSGENLGSIARKYGVTVNQLKSWNGLRSTRISAGKRLKIYK
;
A
#
# COMPACT_ATOMS: atom_id res chain seq x y z
N MET A 1 -43.07 -6.48 -76.28
CA MET A 1 -44.38 -6.45 -75.60
C MET A 1 -44.22 -7.07 -74.21
N THR A 2 -44.71 -6.36 -73.18
CA THR A 2 -45.07 -6.82 -71.81
C THR A 2 -43.98 -7.48 -70.93
N HIS A 3 -43.77 -7.20 -69.64
CA HIS A 3 -44.19 -6.17 -68.68
C HIS A 3 -43.31 -6.34 -67.41
N LYS A 4 -42.89 -5.22 -66.79
CA LYS A 4 -42.47 -4.96 -65.38
C LYS A 4 -42.12 -6.12 -64.40
N ALA A 5 -40.98 -5.98 -63.72
CA ALA A 5 -40.84 -6.11 -62.24
C ALA A 5 -39.50 -5.46 -61.77
N ILE A 6 -39.52 -4.36 -61.01
CA ILE A 6 -39.36 -4.21 -59.54
C ILE A 6 -37.90 -3.87 -59.12
N TYR A 7 -37.76 -2.69 -58.49
CA TYR A 7 -36.78 -2.18 -57.49
C TYR A 7 -35.45 -2.95 -57.29
N MET A 8 -34.26 -2.35 -57.26
CA MET A 8 -33.83 -1.21 -56.44
C MET A 8 -32.49 -0.64 -56.96
N LYS A 9 -32.28 0.69 -56.84
CA LYS A 9 -31.08 1.42 -57.27
C LYS A 9 -29.92 1.31 -56.25
N ARG A 10 -28.71 1.26 -56.83
CA ARG A 10 -27.34 1.42 -56.29
C ARG A 10 -27.15 2.59 -55.29
N ILE A 11 -26.15 2.51 -54.39
CA ILE A 11 -24.86 3.28 -54.40
C ILE A 11 -24.07 3.12 -53.06
N ILE A 12 -22.89 2.47 -53.17
CA ILE A 12 -21.50 2.83 -52.77
C ILE A 12 -21.17 3.57 -51.42
N LEU A 13 -20.01 3.17 -50.86
CA LEU A 13 -19.12 3.74 -49.83
C LEU A 13 -19.42 3.29 -48.40
N GLY A 14 -18.49 2.81 -47.57
CA GLY A 14 -17.02 2.74 -47.62
C GLY A 14 -16.51 2.59 -46.18
N SER A 15 -15.28 2.12 -46.03
CA SER A 15 -14.39 2.41 -44.88
C SER A 15 -14.54 1.57 -43.60
N SER A 16 -13.66 0.56 -43.51
CA SER A 16 -12.66 0.41 -42.44
C SER A 16 -13.11 0.57 -40.98
N LEU A 17 -13.52 -0.53 -40.33
CA LEU A 17 -13.42 -0.64 -38.87
C LEU A 17 -12.01 -1.10 -38.51
N LEU A 18 -11.15 -0.10 -38.27
CA LEU A 18 -9.82 -0.27 -37.72
C LEU A 18 -9.90 -1.00 -36.38
N PHE A 19 -9.11 -2.06 -36.31
CA PHE A 19 -8.62 -2.69 -35.10
C PHE A 19 -7.98 -1.62 -34.19
N CYS A 20 -8.60 -1.31 -33.05
CA CYS A 20 -7.92 -0.62 -31.96
C CYS A 20 -7.92 -1.54 -30.75
N ALA A 21 -7.00 -2.52 -30.80
CA ALA A 21 -6.44 -3.10 -29.60
C ALA A 21 -5.71 -1.97 -28.86
N LEU A 22 -6.38 -1.36 -27.89
CA LEU A 22 -5.71 -0.57 -26.86
C LEU A 22 -4.87 -1.55 -26.04
N PHE A 23 -3.65 -1.82 -26.53
CA PHE A 23 -2.56 -2.25 -25.68
C PHE A 23 -2.39 -1.14 -24.63
N THR A 24 -2.99 -1.37 -23.46
CA THR A 24 -2.55 -0.71 -22.24
C THR A 24 -1.17 -1.28 -21.96
N ALA A 25 -0.14 -0.66 -22.54
CA ALA A 25 1.21 -0.85 -22.03
C ALA A 25 1.16 -0.40 -20.57
N PRO A 26 1.38 -1.29 -19.58
CA PRO A 26 1.64 -0.81 -18.24
C PRO A 26 2.86 0.10 -18.37
N ALA A 27 2.79 1.32 -17.86
CA ALA A 27 3.96 2.19 -17.74
C ALA A 27 5.05 1.38 -17.03
N MET A 28 6.03 0.90 -17.80
CA MET A 28 7.24 0.28 -17.31
C MET A 28 8.08 1.40 -16.73
N HIS A 29 7.81 1.77 -15.48
CA HIS A 29 8.82 2.42 -14.67
C HIS A 29 9.87 1.36 -14.36
N ALA A 30 11.07 1.54 -14.88
CA ALA A 30 12.21 0.66 -14.63
C ALA A 30 12.48 0.59 -13.13
N GLN A 31 12.58 -0.63 -12.59
CA GLN A 31 13.12 -0.88 -11.25
C GLN A 31 14.57 -0.34 -11.23
N GLU A 32 14.96 0.42 -10.20
CA GLU A 32 16.35 0.90 -10.12
C GLU A 32 17.30 -0.31 -10.07
N SER A 33 18.28 -0.30 -10.97
CA SER A 33 19.31 -1.34 -11.07
C SER A 33 20.69 -0.71 -11.00
N VAL A 34 21.66 -1.46 -10.48
CA VAL A 34 23.05 -1.05 -10.40
C VAL A 34 23.91 -2.03 -11.18
N GLU A 35 24.88 -1.50 -11.92
CA GLU A 35 25.86 -2.30 -12.64
C GLU A 35 27.05 -2.63 -11.72
N VAL A 36 27.43 -3.90 -11.74
CA VAL A 36 28.55 -4.48 -11.00
C VAL A 36 29.49 -5.14 -11.99
N LEU A 37 30.77 -4.83 -11.86
CA LEU A 37 31.82 -5.52 -12.61
C LEU A 37 32.39 -6.63 -11.72
N ILE A 38 32.20 -7.87 -12.14
CA ILE A 38 32.62 -9.09 -11.44
C ILE A 38 33.90 -9.60 -12.08
N ARG A 39 34.91 -9.89 -11.26
CA ARG A 39 36.24 -10.33 -11.69
C ARG A 39 36.50 -11.76 -11.23
N GLU A 40 36.25 -12.72 -12.11
CA GLU A 40 36.48 -14.14 -11.83
C GLU A 40 37.58 -14.67 -12.76
N ASN A 41 38.65 -15.23 -12.19
CA ASN A 41 39.72 -15.95 -12.93
C ASN A 41 40.31 -15.18 -14.13
N GLY A 42 40.48 -13.87 -14.00
CA GLY A 42 41.03 -13.01 -15.06
C GLY A 42 40.03 -12.61 -16.15
N THR A 43 38.75 -12.96 -16.00
CA THR A 43 37.66 -12.49 -16.86
C THR A 43 36.82 -11.44 -16.13
N GLU A 44 36.45 -10.37 -16.85
CA GLU A 44 35.54 -9.34 -16.34
C GLU A 44 34.16 -9.53 -16.97
N ARG A 45 33.11 -9.61 -16.15
CA ARG A 45 31.71 -9.59 -16.62
C ARG A 45 30.94 -8.47 -15.94
N GLN A 46 30.14 -7.75 -16.70
CA GLN A 46 29.23 -6.74 -16.18
C GLN A 46 27.86 -7.37 -15.91
N GLU A 47 27.36 -7.22 -14.70
CA GLU A 47 26.04 -7.68 -14.29
C GLU A 47 25.18 -6.49 -13.83
N SER A 48 23.93 -6.45 -14.27
CA SER A 48 22.93 -5.49 -13.82
C SER A 48 22.05 -6.16 -12.76
N ILE A 49 22.05 -5.58 -11.56
CA ILE A 49 21.40 -6.12 -10.37
C ILE A 49 20.31 -5.17 -9.92
N GLU A 50 19.11 -5.70 -9.73
CA GLU A 50 17.97 -4.91 -9.25
C GLU A 50 18.10 -4.63 -7.76
N LEU A 51 17.77 -3.41 -7.35
CA LEU A 51 17.84 -3.01 -5.94
C LEU A 51 16.61 -3.49 -5.17
N PRO A 52 16.79 -4.01 -3.95
CA PRO A 52 15.71 -4.18 -2.99
C PRO A 52 14.89 -2.90 -2.83
N LYS A 53 13.56 -3.05 -2.70
CA LYS A 53 12.66 -1.91 -2.62
C LYS A 53 13.01 -0.94 -1.48
N SER A 54 13.48 -1.45 -0.35
CA SER A 54 13.88 -0.63 0.80
C SER A 54 14.92 0.45 0.46
N MET A 55 15.87 0.14 -0.41
CA MET A 55 16.95 1.03 -0.84
C MET A 55 16.48 2.14 -1.79
N THR A 56 15.23 2.05 -2.25
CA THR A 56 14.60 3.05 -3.13
C THR A 56 13.64 3.98 -2.37
N TYR A 57 13.44 3.76 -1.05
CA TYR A 57 12.56 4.63 -0.28
C TYR A 57 13.18 6.03 -0.11
N PRO A 58 12.42 7.10 -0.41
CA PRO A 58 12.87 8.45 -0.10
C PRO A 58 12.94 8.62 1.42
N LEU A 59 14.07 9.14 1.90
CA LEU A 59 14.30 9.38 3.33
C LEU A 59 13.17 10.22 3.96
N ASP A 60 12.65 11.21 3.25
CA ASP A 60 11.52 12.03 3.69
C ASP A 60 10.28 11.21 4.04
N SER A 61 10.03 10.10 3.33
CA SER A 61 8.91 9.22 3.66
C SER A 61 9.11 8.46 4.97
N LEU A 62 10.37 8.17 5.33
CA LEU A 62 10.72 7.49 6.57
C LEU A 62 10.71 8.47 7.75
N LEU A 63 11.28 9.66 7.56
CA LEU A 63 11.23 10.75 8.53
C LEU A 63 9.81 11.28 8.77
N ASN A 64 8.90 11.05 7.83
CA ASN A 64 7.51 11.45 8.00
C ASN A 64 6.70 10.54 8.95
N ASP A 65 7.24 9.39 9.35
CA ASP A 65 6.62 8.54 10.38
C ASP A 65 6.52 9.29 11.72
N TRP A 66 5.42 9.12 12.45
CA TRP A 66 5.23 9.83 13.71
C TRP A 66 6.31 9.49 14.75
N LYS A 67 6.77 8.24 14.87
CA LYS A 67 7.87 7.90 15.79
C LYS A 67 9.16 8.60 15.36
N ALA A 68 9.44 8.63 14.06
CA ALA A 68 10.60 9.35 13.54
C ALA A 68 10.54 10.84 13.91
N LYS A 69 9.41 11.51 13.67
CA LYS A 69 9.26 12.96 13.95
C LYS A 69 9.42 13.33 15.42
N ASN A 70 9.01 12.45 16.33
CA ASN A 70 8.91 12.78 17.76
C ASN A 70 10.07 12.22 18.59
N TYR A 71 10.76 11.20 18.08
CA TYR A 71 11.79 10.49 18.85
C TYR A 71 13.11 10.35 18.12
N ILE A 72 13.23 10.78 16.86
CA ILE A 72 14.50 10.78 16.14
C ILE A 72 14.88 12.22 15.81
N ASP A 73 15.97 12.70 16.39
CA ASP A 73 16.54 14.01 16.07
C ASP A 73 17.81 13.85 15.22
N LEU A 74 17.99 14.76 14.27
CA LEU A 74 19.24 14.96 13.55
C LEU A 74 20.22 15.62 14.53
N GLY A 75 20.78 14.81 15.44
CA GLY A 75 21.61 15.25 16.56
C GLY A 75 22.58 16.38 16.19
N LYS A 76 22.67 17.40 17.07
CA LYS A 76 23.42 18.63 16.83
C LYS A 76 24.93 18.41 16.69
N ASP A 77 25.44 17.35 17.30
CA ASP A 77 26.87 17.07 17.41
C ASP A 77 27.35 16.04 16.38
N CYS A 78 26.45 15.44 15.60
CA CYS A 78 26.76 14.35 14.69
C CYS A 78 26.34 14.67 13.25
N SER A 79 27.04 15.60 12.62
CA SER A 79 27.07 15.65 11.16
C SER A 79 27.72 14.35 10.68
N THR A 80 26.93 13.37 10.23
CA THR A 80 27.46 12.21 9.49
C THR A 80 28.46 12.76 8.49
N SER A 81 29.75 12.40 8.66
CA SER A 81 30.79 13.01 7.86
C SER A 81 30.41 12.83 6.39
N THR A 82 30.48 13.92 5.62
CA THR A 82 30.32 13.87 4.17
C THR A 82 31.36 12.95 3.53
N VAL A 83 32.44 12.64 4.26
CA VAL A 83 33.49 11.72 3.86
C VAL A 83 33.12 10.28 4.22
N ASN A 84 32.88 9.48 3.19
CA ASN A 84 32.81 8.02 3.29
C ASN A 84 34.22 7.41 3.13
N PRO A 85 34.82 6.83 4.18
CA PRO A 85 36.10 6.18 4.07
C PRO A 85 35.97 4.87 3.28
N MET A 86 36.84 4.69 2.29
CA MET A 86 36.90 3.48 1.48
C MET A 86 38.07 2.61 1.95
N PHE A 87 37.85 1.31 2.04
CA PHE A 87 38.90 0.35 2.42
C PHE A 87 39.26 -0.59 1.26
N SER A 88 40.40 -1.28 1.36
CA SER A 88 40.77 -2.34 0.43
C SER A 88 39.87 -3.57 0.65
N ASP A 89 39.74 -4.42 -0.37
CA ASP A 89 38.88 -5.60 -0.31
C ASP A 89 39.28 -6.56 0.82
N SER A 90 40.59 -6.71 1.08
CA SER A 90 41.10 -7.47 2.22
C SER A 90 40.51 -7.05 3.56
N VAL A 91 40.22 -5.75 3.76
CA VAL A 91 39.63 -5.23 5.00
C VAL A 91 38.14 -5.60 5.09
N TYR A 92 37.41 -5.63 3.97
CA TYR A 92 36.01 -6.06 3.97
C TYR A 92 35.91 -7.56 4.21
N ILE A 93 36.75 -8.37 3.54
CA ILE A 93 36.85 -9.82 3.74
C ILE A 93 37.09 -10.13 5.22
N ASP A 94 38.11 -9.50 5.80
CA ASP A 94 38.51 -9.70 7.20
C ASP A 94 37.44 -9.22 8.20
N ARG A 95 36.74 -8.11 7.92
CA ARG A 95 35.64 -7.65 8.78
C ARG A 95 34.42 -8.57 8.72
N LEU A 96 34.04 -9.03 7.52
CA LEU A 96 32.92 -9.95 7.32
C LEU A 96 33.19 -11.29 8.03
N SER A 97 34.39 -11.85 7.90
CA SER A 97 34.76 -13.14 8.54
C SER A 97 34.85 -13.07 10.07
N ARG A 98 35.07 -11.89 10.64
CA ARG A 98 35.14 -11.67 12.11
C ARG A 98 33.79 -11.33 12.74
N MET A 99 32.71 -11.22 11.97
CA MET A 99 31.39 -11.01 12.54
C MET A 99 30.98 -12.26 13.33
N PRO A 100 30.40 -12.12 14.54
CA PRO A 100 30.01 -13.26 15.36
C PRO A 100 28.68 -13.85 14.83
N THR A 101 28.75 -14.50 13.66
CA THR A 101 27.57 -14.97 12.93
C THR A 101 27.57 -16.49 12.73
N VAL A 102 26.38 -17.08 12.80
CA VAL A 102 26.12 -18.47 12.39
C VAL A 102 25.97 -18.55 10.87
N MET A 103 25.36 -17.52 10.28
CA MET A 103 25.22 -17.40 8.84
C MET A 103 26.55 -16.99 8.21
N GLU A 104 26.90 -17.60 7.09
CA GLU A 104 28.07 -17.18 6.33
C GLU A 104 27.87 -15.77 5.75
N MET A 105 28.93 -14.97 5.80
CA MET A 105 28.95 -13.59 5.29
C MET A 105 30.06 -13.45 4.23
N PRO A 106 30.00 -14.21 3.12
CA PRO A 106 31.08 -14.21 2.15
C PRO A 106 31.22 -12.86 1.45
N TYR A 107 32.46 -12.52 1.12
CA TYR A 107 32.77 -11.37 0.27
C TYR A 107 32.68 -11.75 -1.20
N ASN A 108 32.11 -10.86 -2.01
CA ASN A 108 32.30 -10.77 -3.46
C ASN A 108 32.02 -9.33 -3.91
N GLU A 109 32.21 -9.06 -5.20
CA GLU A 109 32.05 -7.72 -5.79
C GLU A 109 30.62 -7.20 -5.69
N ILE A 110 29.63 -8.10 -5.65
CA ILE A 110 28.21 -7.74 -5.52
C ILE A 110 27.92 -7.29 -4.09
N VAL A 111 28.33 -8.09 -3.09
CA VAL A 111 28.25 -7.73 -1.67
C VAL A 111 28.97 -6.41 -1.43
N ARG A 112 30.18 -6.27 -2.00
CA ARG A 112 30.95 -5.03 -1.93
C ARG A 112 30.18 -3.84 -2.47
N LYS A 113 29.53 -3.98 -3.63
CA LYS A 113 28.72 -2.91 -4.23
C LYS A 113 27.57 -2.49 -3.30
N PHE A 114 26.88 -3.44 -2.68
CA PHE A 114 25.81 -3.13 -1.75
C PHE A 114 26.34 -2.45 -0.47
N ILE A 115 27.50 -2.88 0.04
CA ILE A 115 28.16 -2.20 1.16
C ILE A 115 28.49 -0.75 0.79
N ASP A 116 29.08 -0.51 -0.38
CA ASP A 116 29.43 0.85 -0.84
C ASP A 116 28.19 1.73 -1.03
N MET A 117 27.06 1.14 -1.44
CA MET A 117 25.81 1.89 -1.58
C MET A 117 25.23 2.28 -0.23
N TYR A 118 25.18 1.36 0.73
CA TYR A 118 24.75 1.66 2.10
C TYR A 118 25.67 2.66 2.78
N ALA A 119 26.99 2.45 2.65
CA ALA A 119 28.00 3.32 3.21
C ALA A 119 28.18 4.63 2.45
N GLY A 120 27.65 4.78 1.24
CA GLY A 120 27.80 5.96 0.39
C GLY A 120 26.49 6.69 0.14
N ARG A 121 25.74 6.27 -0.89
CA ARG A 121 24.51 6.95 -1.32
C ARG A 121 23.41 6.94 -0.25
N LEU A 122 23.31 5.88 0.54
CA LEU A 122 22.23 5.67 1.50
C LEU A 122 22.62 5.97 2.95
N ARG A 123 23.73 6.69 3.19
CA ARG A 123 24.24 6.98 4.54
C ARG A 123 23.20 7.58 5.48
N ASN A 124 22.42 8.55 5.01
CA ASN A 124 21.39 9.20 5.82
C ASN A 124 20.23 8.23 6.12
N GLN A 125 19.93 7.33 5.20
CA GLN A 125 18.94 6.27 5.43
C GLN A 125 19.46 5.25 6.46
N VAL A 126 20.74 4.88 6.39
CA VAL A 126 21.38 4.01 7.38
C VAL A 126 21.40 4.69 8.75
N ALA A 127 21.78 5.96 8.83
CA ALA A 127 21.74 6.75 10.06
C ALA A 127 20.35 6.74 10.71
N PHE A 128 19.31 6.94 9.91
CA PHE A 128 17.93 6.83 10.35
C PHE A 128 17.59 5.40 10.82
N MET A 129 17.94 4.38 10.04
CA MET A 129 17.61 2.99 10.36
C MET A 129 18.31 2.53 11.64
N LEU A 130 19.55 2.95 11.90
CA LEU A 130 20.27 2.70 13.15
C LEU A 130 19.50 3.21 14.37
N SER A 131 18.87 4.38 14.26
CA SER A 131 18.03 4.96 15.31
C SER A 131 16.69 4.23 15.43
N ALA A 132 16.05 3.95 14.29
CA ALA A 132 14.79 3.22 14.24
C ALA A 132 14.91 1.77 14.77
N CYS A 133 16.10 1.17 14.74
CA CYS A 133 16.38 -0.14 15.33
C CYS A 133 15.98 -0.20 16.81
N ASN A 134 16.14 0.89 17.56
CA ASN A 134 15.82 0.96 18.99
C ASN A 134 14.34 0.62 19.28
N PHE A 135 13.43 0.83 18.31
CA PHE A 135 12.00 0.52 18.49
C PHE A 135 11.63 -0.94 18.22
N TYR A 136 12.40 -1.64 17.39
CA TYR A 136 11.96 -2.90 16.78
C TYR A 136 12.89 -4.07 17.03
N MET A 137 14.20 -3.83 17.17
CA MET A 137 15.19 -4.90 17.36
C MET A 137 14.89 -5.79 18.57
N PRO A 138 14.47 -5.26 19.75
CA PRO A 138 14.10 -6.14 20.86
C PRO A 138 12.98 -7.13 20.52
N ILE A 139 11.99 -6.70 19.75
CA ILE A 139 10.86 -7.55 19.30
C ILE A 139 11.38 -8.64 18.36
N PHE A 140 12.30 -8.28 17.45
CA PHE A 140 12.88 -9.20 16.49
C PHE A 140 13.76 -10.25 17.16
N GLU A 141 14.66 -9.81 18.05
CA GLU A 141 15.58 -10.67 18.78
C GLU A 141 14.83 -11.66 19.66
N GLU A 142 13.81 -11.20 20.41
CA GLU A 142 12.97 -12.06 21.24
C GLU A 142 12.32 -13.19 20.43
N ALA A 143 11.72 -12.85 19.29
CA ALA A 143 11.05 -13.84 18.45
C ALA A 143 12.05 -14.79 17.75
N LEU A 144 13.20 -14.29 17.29
CA LEU A 144 14.21 -15.13 16.65
C LEU A 144 14.83 -16.12 17.65
N ASP A 145 15.19 -15.63 18.84
CA ASP A 145 15.76 -16.44 19.91
C ASP A 145 14.76 -17.51 20.40
N ALA A 146 13.48 -17.15 20.55
CA ALA A 146 12.43 -18.09 20.95
C ALA A 146 12.27 -19.30 20.00
N TYR A 147 12.66 -19.15 18.73
CA TYR A 147 12.64 -20.24 17.74
C TYR A 147 14.04 -20.80 17.44
N GLY A 148 15.09 -20.35 18.15
CA GLY A 148 16.48 -20.78 17.95
C GLY A 148 17.05 -20.38 16.59
N LEU A 149 16.65 -19.23 16.06
CA LEU A 149 17.04 -18.74 14.74
C LEU A 149 18.26 -17.81 14.84
N PRO A 150 19.10 -17.71 13.79
CA PRO A 150 20.19 -16.75 13.74
C PRO A 150 19.69 -15.31 13.93
N LEU A 151 20.32 -14.55 14.85
CA LEU A 151 19.91 -13.19 15.18
C LEU A 151 20.21 -12.17 14.08
N GLU A 152 21.09 -12.49 13.15
CA GLU A 152 21.42 -11.74 11.94
C GLU A 152 20.18 -11.49 11.07
N LEU A 153 19.19 -12.39 11.15
CA LEU A 153 17.91 -12.27 10.45
C LEU A 153 17.08 -11.06 10.91
N LYS A 154 17.43 -10.44 12.06
CA LYS A 154 16.78 -9.20 12.54
C LYS A 154 16.95 -8.02 11.58
N TYR A 155 17.88 -8.10 10.64
CA TYR A 155 18.08 -7.09 9.59
C TYR A 155 17.30 -7.36 8.30
N LEU A 156 16.52 -8.45 8.19
CA LEU A 156 15.60 -8.63 7.05
C LEU A 156 14.61 -7.45 6.91
N PRO A 157 13.98 -6.94 7.98
CA PRO A 157 13.13 -5.74 7.90
C PRO A 157 13.81 -4.47 7.37
N ILE A 158 15.14 -4.36 7.46
CA ILE A 158 15.90 -3.25 6.87
C ILE A 158 15.83 -3.34 5.35
N ILE A 159 16.12 -4.51 4.78
CA ILE A 159 16.10 -4.71 3.33
C ILE A 159 14.68 -4.83 2.76
N GLU A 160 13.69 -5.16 3.58
CA GLU A 160 12.30 -5.29 3.17
C GLU A 160 11.52 -3.96 3.18
N SER A 161 11.59 -3.22 4.29
CA SER A 161 10.71 -2.07 4.52
C SER A 161 11.43 -0.80 4.98
N ALA A 162 12.76 -0.86 5.15
CA ALA A 162 13.51 0.18 5.85
C ALA A 162 12.90 0.51 7.23
N LEU A 163 12.43 -0.53 7.94
CA LEU A 163 11.78 -0.47 9.25
C LEU A 163 10.46 0.34 9.29
N ASN A 164 9.75 0.42 8.16
CA ASN A 164 8.43 1.05 8.09
C ASN A 164 7.29 0.02 8.28
N PRO A 165 6.55 0.04 9.41
CA PRO A 165 5.49 -0.93 9.68
C PRO A 165 4.24 -0.74 8.82
N SER A 166 4.10 0.41 8.15
CA SER A 166 3.00 0.69 7.21
C SER A 166 3.38 0.46 5.75
N ALA A 167 4.60 0.01 5.46
CA ALA A 167 5.10 -0.20 4.10
C ALA A 167 4.20 -1.16 3.30
N VAL A 168 3.96 -0.81 2.04
CA VAL A 168 3.24 -1.66 1.08
C VAL A 168 4.04 -1.75 -0.23
N SER A 169 4.32 -2.97 -0.69
CA SER A 169 4.96 -3.23 -1.98
C SER A 169 3.97 -3.04 -3.14
N ARG A 170 4.49 -2.89 -4.37
CA ARG A 170 3.62 -2.83 -5.56
C ARG A 170 2.85 -4.14 -5.76
N ALA A 171 3.45 -5.27 -5.37
CA ALA A 171 2.84 -6.60 -5.39
C ALA A 171 1.90 -6.85 -4.20
N GLY A 172 1.82 -5.94 -3.23
CA GLY A 172 0.93 -6.04 -2.08
C GLY A 172 1.53 -6.73 -0.84
N ALA A 173 2.84 -6.93 -0.81
CA ALA A 173 3.56 -7.25 0.42
C ALA A 173 3.42 -6.11 1.43
N CYS A 174 3.32 -6.40 2.73
CA CYS A 174 2.97 -5.37 3.73
C CYS A 174 3.71 -5.53 5.06
N GLY A 175 4.00 -4.38 5.68
CA GLY A 175 4.59 -4.26 7.02
C GLY A 175 6.10 -4.40 7.07
N LEU A 176 6.64 -4.49 8.29
CA LEU A 176 8.08 -4.56 8.54
C LEU A 176 8.74 -5.71 7.77
N TRP A 177 8.08 -6.86 7.80
CA TRP A 177 8.51 -8.12 7.21
C TRP A 177 8.01 -8.32 5.77
N GLN A 178 7.29 -7.36 5.19
CA GLN A 178 6.77 -7.40 3.82
C GLN A 178 6.05 -8.73 3.48
N PHE A 179 5.19 -9.20 4.36
CA PHE A 179 4.42 -10.42 4.11
C PHE A 179 3.46 -10.25 2.92
N MET A 180 3.53 -11.17 1.96
CA MET A 180 2.46 -11.35 0.97
C MET A 180 1.17 -11.79 1.65
N LEU A 181 0.02 -11.35 1.13
CA LEU A 181 -1.28 -11.60 1.76
C LEU A 181 -1.55 -13.09 2.00
N ALA A 182 -1.30 -13.94 1.00
CA ALA A 182 -1.53 -15.37 1.11
C ALA A 182 -0.60 -16.01 2.16
N THR A 183 0.69 -15.65 2.14
CA THR A 183 1.68 -16.13 3.11
C THR A 183 1.31 -15.69 4.52
N GLY A 184 1.00 -14.41 4.74
CA GLY A 184 0.63 -13.91 6.06
C GLY A 184 -0.55 -14.68 6.67
N LYS A 185 -1.57 -15.02 5.86
CA LYS A 185 -2.71 -15.84 6.31
C LYS A 185 -2.30 -17.24 6.76
N ILE A 186 -1.36 -17.89 6.05
CA ILE A 186 -0.84 -19.21 6.43
C ILE A 186 -0.23 -19.16 7.84
N TYR A 187 0.45 -18.06 8.18
CA TYR A 187 1.08 -17.87 9.49
C TYR A 187 0.19 -17.17 10.51
N GLY A 188 -1.13 -17.10 10.25
CA GLY A 188 -2.13 -16.64 11.21
C GLY A 188 -2.32 -15.13 11.28
N LEU A 189 -1.82 -14.36 10.30
CA LEU A 189 -2.04 -12.92 10.23
C LEU A 189 -3.39 -12.62 9.57
N GLU A 190 -4.29 -11.96 10.32
CA GLU A 190 -5.60 -11.57 9.83
C GLU A 190 -5.51 -10.36 8.89
N ASN A 191 -6.38 -10.38 7.88
CA ASN A 191 -6.51 -9.28 6.92
C ASN A 191 -7.96 -9.14 6.46
N ASN A 192 -8.52 -7.94 6.63
CA ASN A 192 -9.84 -7.55 6.15
C ASN A 192 -9.86 -6.04 5.83
N SER A 193 -11.02 -5.45 5.56
CA SER A 193 -11.13 -4.02 5.19
C SER A 193 -10.69 -3.02 6.27
N LEU A 194 -10.66 -3.43 7.54
CA LEU A 194 -10.35 -2.59 8.70
C LEU A 194 -8.99 -2.94 9.32
N VAL A 195 -8.62 -4.22 9.33
CA VAL A 195 -7.41 -4.76 9.99
C VAL A 195 -6.47 -5.38 8.98
N ASP A 196 -5.17 -5.13 9.13
CA ASP A 196 -4.09 -5.83 8.43
C ASP A 196 -2.94 -6.12 9.41
N GLU A 197 -2.96 -7.32 10.01
CA GLU A 197 -2.01 -7.70 11.07
C GLU A 197 -0.58 -7.90 10.55
N ARG A 198 -0.37 -7.89 9.23
CA ARG A 198 0.99 -7.81 8.66
C ARG A 198 1.71 -6.52 9.03
N ARG A 199 0.95 -5.47 9.36
CA ARG A 199 1.49 -4.19 9.84
C ARG A 199 1.78 -4.17 11.34
N ASP A 200 1.21 -5.10 12.11
CA ASP A 200 1.45 -5.21 13.55
C ASP A 200 2.91 -5.69 13.76
N PRO A 201 3.79 -4.88 14.38
CA PRO A 201 5.20 -5.23 14.52
C PRO A 201 5.42 -6.52 15.29
N ILE A 202 4.59 -6.84 16.28
CA ILE A 202 4.76 -8.02 17.11
C ILE A 202 4.25 -9.23 16.33
N LYS A 203 2.98 -9.23 15.92
CA LYS A 203 2.38 -10.39 15.24
C LYS A 203 3.13 -10.78 13.96
N ALA A 204 3.52 -9.78 13.15
CA ALA A 204 4.27 -10.02 11.93
C ALA A 204 5.66 -10.61 12.22
N THR A 205 6.34 -10.16 13.26
CA THR A 205 7.66 -10.70 13.65
C THR A 205 7.57 -12.16 14.07
N TRP A 206 6.62 -12.50 14.94
CA TRP A 206 6.42 -13.88 15.37
C TRP A 206 6.03 -14.79 14.20
N ALA A 207 5.25 -14.29 13.24
CA ALA A 207 4.95 -15.00 12.00
C ALA A 207 6.19 -15.18 11.11
N ALA A 208 7.06 -14.17 11.01
CA ALA A 208 8.31 -14.24 10.26
C ALA A 208 9.27 -15.28 10.83
N ALA A 209 9.44 -15.32 12.16
CA ALA A 209 10.26 -16.33 12.82
C ALA A 209 9.79 -17.75 12.46
N ARG A 210 8.48 -18.03 12.56
CA ARG A 210 7.92 -19.32 12.14
C ARG A 210 8.17 -19.62 10.66
N TYR A 211 7.97 -18.63 9.78
CA TYR A 211 8.22 -18.79 8.35
C TYR A 211 9.68 -19.15 8.05
N LEU A 212 10.63 -18.42 8.66
CA LEU A 212 12.06 -18.63 8.47
C LEU A 212 12.48 -20.01 8.99
N LYS A 213 11.93 -20.44 10.12
CA LYS A 213 12.13 -21.79 10.64
C LYS A 213 11.66 -22.86 9.66
N ASP A 214 10.43 -22.75 9.16
CA ASP A 214 9.86 -23.70 8.21
C ASP A 214 10.68 -23.77 6.92
N MET A 215 11.18 -22.62 6.43
CA MET A 215 12.06 -22.58 5.26
C MET A 215 13.41 -23.23 5.55
N TYR A 216 13.99 -23.02 6.73
CA TYR A 216 15.24 -23.67 7.11
C TYR A 216 15.05 -25.19 7.24
N ASP A 217 13.88 -25.64 7.69
CA ASP A 217 13.56 -27.07 7.74
C ASP A 217 13.51 -27.74 6.36
N ILE A 218 13.29 -26.97 5.30
CA ILE A 218 13.32 -27.44 3.92
C ILE A 218 14.73 -27.38 3.34
N TYR A 219 15.39 -26.22 3.43
CA TYR A 219 16.63 -25.99 2.67
C TYR A 219 17.91 -26.31 3.44
N LYS A 220 17.87 -26.25 4.77
CA LYS A 220 19.03 -26.44 5.66
C LYS A 220 20.23 -25.54 5.33
N ASP A 221 19.98 -24.45 4.61
CA ASP A 221 20.94 -23.42 4.22
C ASP A 221 20.29 -22.05 4.35
N TRP A 222 20.90 -21.15 5.10
CA TRP A 222 20.29 -19.85 5.41
C TRP A 222 20.28 -18.90 4.21
N ASN A 223 21.24 -19.00 3.29
CA ASN A 223 21.25 -18.16 2.09
C ASN A 223 20.13 -18.56 1.12
N LEU A 224 19.84 -19.85 1.00
CA LEU A 224 18.65 -20.35 0.31
C LEU A 224 17.36 -19.95 1.00
N VAL A 225 17.31 -19.95 2.33
CA VAL A 225 16.14 -19.46 3.09
C VAL A 225 15.86 -17.99 2.78
N ILE A 226 16.88 -17.14 2.79
CA ILE A 226 16.75 -15.72 2.46
C ILE A 226 16.34 -15.53 1.01
N ALA A 227 16.92 -16.29 0.09
CA ALA A 227 16.50 -16.25 -1.32
C ALA A 227 15.03 -16.71 -1.50
N ALA A 228 14.61 -17.75 -0.77
CA ALA A 228 13.23 -18.24 -0.75
C ALA A 228 12.26 -17.23 -0.13
N TYR A 229 12.70 -16.46 0.86
CA TYR A 229 11.93 -15.38 1.47
C TYR A 229 11.53 -14.33 0.42
N ASN A 230 12.48 -13.93 -0.43
CA ASN A 230 12.23 -12.95 -1.49
C ASN A 230 11.40 -13.50 -2.65
N CYS A 231 11.78 -14.63 -3.25
CA CYS A 231 11.17 -15.11 -4.51
C CYS A 231 10.23 -16.32 -4.38
N GLY A 232 10.02 -16.78 -3.15
CA GLY A 232 9.21 -17.93 -2.81
C GLY A 232 9.92 -19.28 -3.02
N PRO A 233 9.58 -20.30 -2.22
CA PRO A 233 10.23 -21.61 -2.26
C PRO A 233 10.07 -22.33 -3.60
N GLY A 234 8.96 -22.11 -4.31
CA GLY A 234 8.74 -22.70 -5.63
C GLY A 234 9.76 -22.24 -6.68
N THR A 235 10.27 -21.01 -6.58
CA THR A 235 11.29 -20.46 -7.48
C THR A 235 12.66 -21.07 -7.17
N ILE A 236 13.02 -21.15 -5.89
CA ILE A 236 14.25 -21.81 -5.44
C ILE A 236 14.29 -23.27 -5.88
N ASN A 237 13.20 -24.02 -5.67
CA ASN A 237 13.11 -25.41 -6.10
C ASN A 237 13.29 -25.59 -7.62
N LYS A 238 12.83 -24.62 -8.44
CA LYS A 238 13.07 -24.63 -9.89
C LYS A 238 14.54 -24.35 -10.21
N ALA A 239 15.19 -23.43 -9.51
CA ALA A 239 16.61 -23.12 -9.68
C ALA A 239 17.51 -24.31 -9.30
N ILE A 240 17.26 -24.95 -8.16
CA ILE A 240 17.92 -26.19 -7.72
C ILE A 240 17.82 -27.25 -8.81
N ARG A 241 16.62 -27.53 -9.34
CA ARG A 241 16.44 -28.51 -10.42
C ARG A 241 17.22 -28.17 -11.69
N ARG A 242 17.25 -26.89 -12.08
CA ARG A 242 17.96 -26.42 -13.30
C ARG A 242 19.48 -26.44 -13.15
N SER A 243 19.98 -26.31 -11.93
CA SER A 243 21.42 -26.40 -11.61
C SER A 243 21.96 -27.84 -11.56
N GLY A 244 21.10 -28.85 -11.74
CA GLY A 244 21.48 -30.25 -11.56
C GLY A 244 21.45 -30.71 -10.10
N GLY A 245 20.68 -30.04 -9.24
CA GLY A 245 20.47 -30.44 -7.84
C GLY A 245 21.39 -29.75 -6.84
N LYS A 246 22.06 -28.66 -7.22
CA LYS A 246 22.87 -27.88 -6.26
C LYS A 246 21.98 -27.20 -5.22
N THR A 247 22.44 -27.21 -3.97
CA THR A 247 21.70 -26.69 -2.80
C THR A 247 22.49 -25.60 -2.09
N ASP A 248 23.38 -24.92 -2.80
CA ASP A 248 24.10 -23.75 -2.34
C ASP A 248 23.62 -22.53 -3.14
N TYR A 249 23.38 -21.40 -2.46
CA TYR A 249 22.87 -20.19 -3.08
C TYR A 249 23.79 -19.68 -4.20
N TRP A 250 25.11 -19.68 -3.97
CA TRP A 250 26.10 -19.17 -4.91
C TRP A 250 26.22 -20.08 -6.14
N GLU A 251 26.10 -21.39 -5.95
CA GLU A 251 26.06 -22.36 -7.06
C GLU A 251 24.79 -22.22 -7.93
N ILE A 252 23.65 -21.88 -7.33
CA ILE A 252 22.39 -21.68 -8.07
C ILE A 252 22.15 -20.23 -8.54
N TYR A 253 23.04 -19.30 -8.19
CA TYR A 253 22.90 -17.85 -8.40
C TYR A 253 22.41 -17.48 -9.81
N ASN A 254 23.03 -18.07 -10.84
CA ASN A 254 22.71 -17.79 -12.25
C ASN A 254 21.35 -18.33 -12.71
N TYR A 255 20.69 -19.18 -11.91
CA TYR A 255 19.35 -19.71 -12.18
C TYR A 255 18.24 -18.93 -11.47
N LEU A 256 18.60 -17.97 -10.61
CA LEU A 256 17.67 -17.14 -9.85
C LEU A 256 17.23 -15.89 -10.64
N PRO A 257 16.06 -15.32 -10.32
CA PRO A 257 15.65 -14.00 -10.81
C PRO A 257 16.68 -12.91 -10.46
N LYS A 258 16.79 -11.87 -11.30
CA LYS A 258 17.74 -10.76 -11.08
C LYS A 258 17.56 -10.06 -9.73
N GLU A 259 16.31 -9.84 -9.32
CA GLU A 259 15.98 -9.29 -8.00
C GLU A 259 16.58 -10.13 -6.86
N THR A 260 16.37 -11.45 -6.91
CA THR A 260 16.83 -12.38 -5.87
C THR A 260 18.34 -12.51 -5.82
N ARG A 261 19.02 -12.42 -6.98
CA ARG A 261 20.49 -12.39 -7.06
C ARG A 261 21.10 -11.23 -6.27
N GLY A 262 20.43 -10.08 -6.26
CA GLY A 262 20.84 -8.93 -5.46
C GLY A 262 20.43 -9.01 -3.99
N TYR A 263 19.41 -9.82 -3.67
CA TYR A 263 18.77 -9.82 -2.37
C TYR A 263 19.63 -10.41 -1.24
N VAL A 264 20.25 -11.58 -1.44
CA VAL A 264 21.17 -12.18 -0.43
C VAL A 264 22.42 -11.30 -0.23
N PRO A 265 23.11 -10.82 -1.29
CA PRO A 265 24.19 -9.85 -1.12
C PRO A 265 23.80 -8.56 -0.39
N ALA A 266 22.60 -8.04 -0.67
CA ALA A 266 22.07 -6.87 0.05
C ALA A 266 21.86 -7.16 1.54
N PHE A 267 21.41 -8.37 1.91
CA PHE A 267 21.27 -8.78 3.30
C PHE A 267 22.63 -8.86 4.03
N ILE A 268 23.64 -9.46 3.38
CA ILE A 268 25.01 -9.53 3.92
C ILE A 268 25.58 -8.11 4.11
N ALA A 269 25.37 -7.23 3.12
CA ALA A 269 25.80 -5.84 3.20
C ALA A 269 25.08 -5.06 4.30
N ALA A 270 23.78 -5.30 4.51
CA ALA A 270 23.03 -4.70 5.62
C ALA A 270 23.62 -5.13 6.97
N ASN A 271 23.87 -6.44 7.16
CA ASN A 271 24.54 -6.96 8.36
C ASN A 271 25.89 -6.28 8.61
N TYR A 272 26.71 -6.17 7.57
CA TYR A 272 28.01 -5.51 7.65
C TYR A 272 27.89 -4.04 8.05
N VAL A 273 27.04 -3.27 7.38
CA VAL A 273 26.93 -1.83 7.63
C VAL A 273 26.32 -1.55 9.00
N MET A 274 25.32 -2.31 9.43
CA MET A 274 24.74 -2.17 10.77
C MET A 274 25.73 -2.55 11.88
N THR A 275 26.75 -3.36 11.59
CA THR A 275 27.81 -3.73 12.54
C THR A 275 28.97 -2.74 12.54
N TYR A 276 29.37 -2.26 11.35
CA TYR A 276 30.58 -1.45 11.16
C TYR A 276 30.32 0.00 10.77
N TYR A 277 29.10 0.53 10.99
CA TYR A 277 28.70 1.89 10.62
C TYR A 277 29.69 2.97 11.13
N CYS A 278 30.21 2.82 12.35
CA CYS A 278 31.22 3.73 12.91
C CYS A 278 32.50 3.79 12.06
N LYS A 279 32.91 2.67 11.44
CA LYS A 279 34.09 2.63 10.57
C LYS A 279 33.87 3.36 9.24
N HIS A 280 32.62 3.62 8.90
CA HIS A 280 32.20 4.38 7.72
C HIS A 280 31.84 5.82 8.06
N ASN A 281 32.14 6.32 9.26
CA ASN A 281 31.75 7.67 9.73
C ASN A 281 30.23 7.93 9.64
N ILE A 282 29.41 6.88 9.69
CA ILE A 282 27.96 7.02 9.78
C ILE A 282 27.65 7.21 11.25
N CYS A 283 26.84 8.22 11.55
CA CYS A 283 26.36 8.43 12.91
C CYS A 283 24.88 8.10 12.99
N PRO A 284 24.44 7.26 13.94
CA PRO A 284 23.03 7.12 14.25
C PRO A 284 22.45 8.50 14.59
N MET A 285 21.23 8.76 14.13
CA MET A 285 20.46 9.90 14.63
C MET A 285 20.18 9.70 16.13
N GLU A 286 20.02 10.79 16.88
CA GLU A 286 19.70 10.69 18.30
C GLU A 286 18.29 10.11 18.45
N THR A 287 18.13 9.14 19.36
CA THR A 287 16.83 8.52 19.63
C THR A 287 16.42 8.77 21.07
N ASP A 288 15.35 9.52 21.27
CA ASP A 288 14.70 9.62 22.56
C ASP A 288 13.78 8.41 22.73
N ILE A 289 14.12 7.52 23.65
CA ILE A 289 13.32 6.32 23.88
C ILE A 289 11.94 6.77 24.41
N PRO A 290 10.83 6.39 23.73
CA PRO A 290 9.49 6.77 24.11
C PRO A 290 9.15 6.24 25.50
N GLU A 291 8.19 6.91 26.15
CA GLU A 291 7.55 6.36 27.35
C GLU A 291 7.05 4.93 27.09
N ALA A 292 7.09 4.11 28.14
CA ALA A 292 6.61 2.74 28.06
C ALA A 292 5.17 2.69 27.52
N THR A 293 4.86 1.62 26.79
CA THR A 293 3.50 1.39 26.29
C THR A 293 2.90 0.17 26.96
N ASP A 294 1.59 0.17 27.09
CA ASP A 294 0.82 -0.97 27.55
C ASP A 294 -0.36 -1.22 26.60
N THR A 295 -1.09 -2.30 26.83
CA THR A 295 -2.17 -2.76 25.97
C THR A 295 -3.47 -2.98 26.73
N VAL A 296 -4.57 -2.68 26.06
CA VAL A 296 -5.94 -2.93 26.54
C VAL A 296 -6.72 -3.72 25.51
N GLN A 297 -7.62 -4.59 25.97
CA GLN A 297 -8.53 -5.33 25.10
C GLN A 297 -9.78 -4.51 24.81
N VAL A 298 -10.10 -4.33 23.53
CA VAL A 298 -11.25 -3.56 23.04
C VAL A 298 -12.26 -4.54 22.44
N SER A 299 -13.41 -4.67 23.09
CA SER A 299 -14.50 -5.59 22.72
C SER A 299 -15.70 -4.90 22.05
N ARG A 300 -15.62 -3.59 21.82
CA ARG A 300 -16.63 -2.78 21.11
C ARG A 300 -15.96 -2.04 19.96
N ASN A 301 -16.71 -1.71 18.92
CA ASN A 301 -16.16 -0.90 17.83
C ASN A 301 -15.71 0.46 18.39
N LEU A 302 -14.49 0.87 18.03
CA LEU A 302 -13.85 2.07 18.56
C LEU A 302 -13.15 2.82 17.43
N HIS A 303 -13.35 4.13 17.36
CA HIS A 303 -12.65 4.99 16.41
C HIS A 303 -11.57 5.77 17.14
N PHE A 304 -10.40 5.96 16.51
CA PHE A 304 -9.28 6.64 17.16
C PHE A 304 -9.59 8.10 17.55
N GLU A 305 -10.45 8.80 16.81
CA GLU A 305 -10.91 10.14 17.22
C GLU A 305 -11.60 10.13 18.59
N GLN A 306 -12.31 9.06 18.96
CA GLN A 306 -12.95 8.97 20.27
C GLN A 306 -11.91 8.94 21.40
N ILE A 307 -10.79 8.26 21.17
CA ILE A 307 -9.66 8.21 22.10
C ILE A 307 -8.96 9.57 22.13
N SER A 308 -8.68 10.13 20.94
CA SER A 308 -7.98 11.40 20.79
C SER A 308 -8.70 12.54 21.51
N ASP A 309 -10.02 12.65 21.30
CA ASP A 309 -10.83 13.75 21.85
C ASP A 309 -10.93 13.72 23.38
N LEU A 310 -10.89 12.53 24.01
CA LEU A 310 -11.19 12.36 25.44
C LEU A 310 -9.99 11.99 26.32
N CYS A 311 -8.97 11.38 25.73
CA CYS A 311 -7.72 11.04 26.40
C CYS A 311 -6.61 12.06 26.12
N GLY A 312 -6.76 12.92 25.10
CA GLY A 312 -5.76 13.93 24.73
C GLY A 312 -4.52 13.36 24.03
N ILE A 313 -4.59 12.12 23.54
CA ILE A 313 -3.51 11.50 22.75
C ILE A 313 -3.67 11.94 21.29
N SER A 314 -2.59 12.33 20.63
CA SER A 314 -2.68 12.70 19.22
C SER A 314 -3.11 11.52 18.34
N LEU A 315 -3.93 11.78 17.32
CA LEU A 315 -4.39 10.76 16.39
C LEU A 315 -3.22 10.02 15.70
N ASP A 316 -2.15 10.74 15.38
CA ASP A 316 -0.98 10.16 14.70
C ASP A 316 -0.16 9.26 15.63
N GLN A 317 -0.06 9.59 16.92
CA GLN A 317 0.51 8.70 17.93
C GLN A 317 -0.27 7.39 18.05
N ILE A 318 -1.60 7.47 18.12
CA ILE A 318 -2.46 6.28 18.20
C ILE A 318 -2.26 5.40 16.95
N LYS A 319 -2.24 6.01 15.75
CA LYS A 319 -1.99 5.28 14.49
C LYS A 319 -0.61 4.64 14.45
N SER A 320 0.42 5.34 14.89
CA SER A 320 1.80 4.83 14.87
C SER A 320 2.01 3.67 15.84
N LEU A 321 1.34 3.68 16.99
CA LEU A 321 1.33 2.56 17.93
C LEU A 321 0.47 1.39 17.47
N ASN A 322 -0.50 1.63 16.57
CA ASN A 322 -1.47 0.64 16.11
C ASN A 322 -1.61 0.61 14.56
N PRO A 323 -0.51 0.34 13.83
CA PRO A 323 -0.47 0.40 12.37
C PRO A 323 -1.36 -0.64 11.67
N GLN A 324 -1.82 -1.67 12.39
CA GLN A 324 -2.73 -2.71 11.89
C GLN A 324 -4.13 -2.18 11.54
N PHE A 325 -4.60 -1.08 12.15
CA PHE A 325 -5.93 -0.53 11.89
C PHE A 325 -5.92 0.47 10.73
N LYS A 326 -6.32 0.02 9.55
CA LYS A 326 -6.18 0.76 8.28
C LYS A 326 -7.06 2.00 8.15
N LYS A 327 -8.16 2.06 8.89
CA LYS A 327 -9.18 3.12 8.78
C LYS A 327 -9.44 3.85 10.10
N SER A 328 -8.49 3.82 11.03
CA SER A 328 -8.67 4.37 12.37
C SER A 328 -9.86 3.77 13.14
N ILE A 329 -10.32 2.59 12.73
CA ILE A 329 -11.43 1.84 13.32
C ILE A 329 -10.89 0.52 13.84
N ILE A 330 -11.16 0.26 15.12
CA ILE A 330 -10.92 -1.00 15.81
C ILE A 330 -12.24 -1.79 15.81
N PRO A 331 -12.34 -2.92 15.09
CA PRO A 331 -13.58 -3.70 15.00
C PRO A 331 -13.77 -4.64 16.22
N GLY A 332 -13.76 -4.08 17.43
CA GLY A 332 -13.83 -4.85 18.68
C GLY A 332 -15.11 -5.67 18.85
N GLU A 333 -16.23 -5.26 18.23
CA GLU A 333 -17.51 -5.98 18.33
C GLU A 333 -17.49 -7.31 17.57
N SER A 334 -16.66 -7.43 16.53
CA SER A 334 -16.50 -8.69 15.78
C SER A 334 -15.62 -9.71 16.52
N LYS A 335 -14.55 -9.21 17.13
CA LYS A 335 -13.57 -10.00 17.90
C LYS A 335 -12.79 -9.02 18.79
N PRO A 336 -12.50 -9.36 20.06
CA PRO A 336 -11.63 -8.54 20.90
C PRO A 336 -10.32 -8.19 20.18
N GLN A 337 -10.01 -6.91 20.14
CA GLN A 337 -8.81 -6.36 19.50
C GLN A 337 -7.90 -5.75 20.56
N THR A 338 -6.59 -5.90 20.37
CA THR A 338 -5.59 -5.28 21.24
C THR A 338 -5.31 -3.86 20.76
N LEU A 339 -5.48 -2.90 21.67
CA LEU A 339 -5.13 -1.49 21.48
C LEU A 339 -3.91 -1.18 22.34
N ARG A 340 -2.85 -0.64 21.74
CA ARG A 340 -1.64 -0.17 22.41
C ARG A 340 -1.67 1.34 22.60
N LEU A 341 -1.43 1.80 23.82
CA LEU A 341 -1.35 3.23 24.15
C LEU A 341 -0.10 3.48 25.02
N PRO A 342 0.39 4.73 25.12
CA PRO A 342 1.40 5.08 26.11
C PRO A 342 0.85 4.87 27.53
N ILE A 343 1.71 4.41 28.45
CA ILE A 343 1.31 3.87 29.76
C ILE A 343 0.54 4.89 30.61
N ASN A 344 0.92 6.17 30.55
CA ASN A 344 0.27 7.28 31.24
C ASN A 344 -1.18 7.55 30.80
N TYR A 345 -1.59 7.06 29.62
CA TYR A 345 -2.97 7.22 29.13
C TYR A 345 -3.85 5.99 29.36
N ILE A 346 -3.30 4.87 29.83
CA ILE A 346 -4.04 3.61 29.99
C ILE A 346 -5.14 3.76 31.04
N SER A 347 -4.80 4.30 32.22
CA SER A 347 -5.79 4.54 33.28
C SER A 347 -6.87 5.51 32.82
N ALA A 348 -6.50 6.59 32.12
CA ALA A 348 -7.46 7.55 31.58
C ALA A 348 -8.42 6.91 30.55
N PHE A 349 -7.94 5.96 29.75
CA PHE A 349 -8.77 5.19 28.83
C PHE A 349 -9.74 4.27 29.58
N ILE A 350 -9.26 3.55 30.60
CA ILE A 350 -10.06 2.61 31.40
C ILE A 350 -11.16 3.36 32.17
N ASP A 351 -10.81 4.46 32.86
CA ASP A 351 -11.74 5.23 33.68
C ASP A 351 -12.87 5.87 32.86
N LYS A 352 -12.59 6.23 31.61
CA LYS A 352 -13.53 6.90 30.70
C LYS A 352 -14.10 5.97 29.63
N GLN A 353 -13.90 4.66 29.76
CA GLN A 353 -14.14 3.71 28.67
C GLN A 353 -15.55 3.82 28.05
N ASP A 354 -16.59 3.87 28.88
CA ASP A 354 -17.98 4.00 28.39
C ASP A 354 -18.26 5.35 27.74
N THR A 355 -17.71 6.43 28.31
CA THR A 355 -17.79 7.78 27.73
C THR A 355 -17.10 7.84 26.36
N ILE A 356 -15.93 7.20 26.24
CA ILE A 356 -15.18 7.08 24.98
C ILE A 356 -16.02 6.36 23.93
N TYR A 357 -16.59 5.21 24.25
CA TYR A 357 -17.41 4.47 23.30
C TYR A 357 -18.66 5.25 22.86
N ALA A 358 -19.26 6.06 23.75
CA ALA A 358 -20.44 6.85 23.45
C ALA A 358 -20.14 8.09 22.58
N HIS A 359 -18.97 8.71 22.78
CA HIS A 359 -18.57 9.98 22.16
C HIS A 359 -18.61 9.92 20.63
N ARG A 360 -19.44 10.79 20.02
CA ARG A 360 -19.60 10.91 18.54
C ARG A 360 -19.83 9.58 17.80
N SER A 361 -20.33 8.55 18.48
CA SER A 361 -20.51 7.21 17.92
C SER A 361 -21.39 7.20 16.66
N ASN A 362 -22.54 7.89 16.68
CA ASN A 362 -23.45 7.99 15.54
C ASN A 362 -22.84 8.74 14.33
N GLU A 363 -21.88 9.63 14.57
CA GLU A 363 -21.20 10.39 13.52
C GLU A 363 -20.11 9.55 12.85
N LEU A 364 -19.32 8.85 13.67
CA LEU A 364 -18.15 8.08 13.25
C LEU A 364 -18.53 6.70 12.66
N PHE A 365 -19.65 6.12 13.11
CA PHE A 365 -20.14 4.82 12.64
C PHE A 365 -21.47 4.97 11.88
N LYS A 366 -21.39 5.26 10.59
CA LYS A 366 -22.57 5.48 9.73
C LYS A 366 -23.24 4.19 9.22
N ASN A 367 -22.73 3.02 9.62
CA ASN A 367 -23.26 1.74 9.15
C ASN A 367 -24.63 1.48 9.79
N ARG A 368 -25.64 1.30 8.95
CA ARG A 368 -27.00 0.99 9.40
C ARG A 368 -27.10 -0.47 9.82
N ARG A 369 -27.59 -0.73 11.03
CA ARG A 369 -27.87 -2.10 11.51
C ARG A 369 -29.05 -2.75 10.79
N VAL A 370 -30.07 -1.97 10.45
CA VAL A 370 -31.27 -2.42 9.75
C VAL A 370 -31.61 -1.43 8.66
N VAL A 371 -32.02 -1.93 7.50
CA VAL A 371 -32.53 -1.12 6.39
C VAL A 371 -33.85 -1.72 5.93
N ALA A 372 -34.89 -0.89 5.77
CA ALA A 372 -36.12 -1.32 5.16
C ALA A 372 -35.95 -1.36 3.63
N VAL A 373 -36.34 -2.47 3.00
CA VAL A 373 -36.43 -2.54 1.54
C VAL A 373 -37.71 -1.83 1.13
N SER A 374 -37.60 -0.80 0.28
CA SER A 374 -38.79 -0.13 -0.23
C SER A 374 -39.56 -1.07 -1.16
N ASN A 375 -40.82 -1.37 -0.82
CA ASN A 375 -41.74 -2.13 -1.66
C ASN A 375 -42.43 -1.28 -2.74
N THR A 376 -42.02 -0.03 -2.92
CA THR A 376 -42.47 0.77 -4.06
C THR A 376 -41.78 0.26 -5.33
N ARG A 377 -42.37 -0.74 -5.99
CA ARG A 377 -42.23 -0.84 -7.45
C ARG A 377 -42.71 0.50 -7.98
N SER A 378 -41.79 1.29 -8.52
CA SER A 378 -42.09 2.55 -9.18
C SER A 378 -42.96 2.27 -10.41
N THR A 379 -44.28 2.13 -10.20
CA THR A 379 -45.24 2.45 -11.23
C THR A 379 -45.13 3.96 -11.44
N ALA A 380 -44.30 4.35 -12.40
CA ALA A 380 -44.26 5.69 -12.93
C ALA A 380 -45.64 6.02 -13.54
N ARG A 381 -46.61 6.41 -12.68
CA ARG A 381 -47.87 7.00 -13.09
C ARG A 381 -48.53 7.69 -11.89
N SER A 382 -48.99 8.91 -12.14
CA SER A 382 -49.68 9.82 -11.23
C SER A 382 -48.76 10.75 -10.41
N SER A 383 -47.95 11.55 -11.08
CA SER A 383 -47.82 12.94 -10.65
C SER A 383 -49.15 13.65 -10.93
N LYS A 384 -50.04 13.65 -9.93
CA LYS A 384 -51.11 14.65 -9.84
C LYS A 384 -50.45 16.03 -10.00
N GLY A 385 -50.95 16.77 -10.97
CA GLY A 385 -50.32 17.99 -11.47
C GLY A 385 -50.07 19.03 -10.39
N SER A 386 -48.89 19.64 -10.47
CA SER A 386 -48.66 20.97 -9.92
C SER A 386 -49.64 21.93 -10.61
N THR A 387 -50.65 22.35 -9.88
CA THR A 387 -51.59 23.39 -10.27
C THR A 387 -50.80 24.67 -10.56
N ALA A 388 -50.65 25.02 -11.84
CA ALA A 388 -50.10 26.30 -12.24
C ALA A 388 -51.13 27.38 -11.88
N THR A 389 -50.86 28.11 -10.79
CA THR A 389 -51.55 29.34 -10.40
C THR A 389 -51.11 30.46 -11.35
N GLY A 390 -51.85 30.64 -12.44
CA GLY A 390 -51.65 31.73 -13.40
C GLY A 390 -52.96 32.01 -14.13
N ASN A 391 -53.20 33.27 -14.50
CA ASN A 391 -54.43 33.69 -15.17
C ASN A 391 -54.54 33.01 -16.53
N VAL A 392 -55.66 32.31 -16.77
CA VAL A 392 -55.87 31.53 -17.99
C VAL A 392 -56.39 32.42 -19.11
N THR A 393 -55.63 32.52 -20.19
CA THR A 393 -56.05 33.17 -21.43
C THR A 393 -56.18 32.15 -22.56
N TYR A 394 -57.13 32.34 -23.46
CA TYR A 394 -57.31 31.48 -24.63
C TYR A 394 -56.96 32.20 -25.92
N HIS A 395 -56.08 31.59 -26.71
CA HIS A 395 -55.66 32.10 -28.01
C HIS A 395 -56.29 31.29 -29.14
N LYS A 396 -57.05 31.93 -30.05
CA LYS A 396 -57.60 31.28 -31.25
C LYS A 396 -56.56 31.31 -32.37
N ILE A 397 -56.12 30.12 -32.78
CA ILE A 397 -55.08 29.92 -33.80
C ILE A 397 -55.57 30.47 -35.15
N ARG A 398 -54.81 31.37 -35.75
CA ARG A 398 -55.07 31.93 -37.08
C ARG A 398 -54.36 31.10 -38.17
N SER A 399 -54.84 31.21 -39.41
CA SER A 399 -54.18 30.55 -40.54
C SER A 399 -52.75 31.06 -40.67
N GLY A 400 -51.77 30.15 -40.70
CA GLY A 400 -50.34 30.46 -40.76
C GLY A 400 -49.59 30.52 -39.41
N GLU A 401 -50.29 30.45 -38.27
CA GLU A 401 -49.62 30.39 -36.96
C GLU A 401 -49.14 28.98 -36.60
N ASN A 402 -48.02 28.90 -35.85
CA ASN A 402 -47.49 27.65 -35.32
C ASN A 402 -47.23 27.78 -33.82
N LEU A 403 -47.04 26.66 -33.11
CA LEU A 403 -46.84 26.69 -31.66
C LEU A 403 -45.64 27.54 -31.23
N GLY A 404 -44.60 27.64 -32.07
CA GLY A 404 -43.42 28.46 -31.78
C GLY A 404 -43.74 29.96 -31.80
N SER A 405 -44.48 30.43 -32.81
CA SER A 405 -44.89 31.84 -32.88
C SER A 405 -45.86 32.22 -31.76
N ILE A 406 -46.79 31.31 -31.41
CA ILE A 406 -47.74 31.51 -30.31
C ILE A 406 -47.01 31.49 -28.96
N ALA A 407 -46.11 30.53 -28.72
CA ALA A 407 -45.30 30.45 -27.51
C ALA A 407 -44.52 31.76 -27.27
N ARG A 408 -43.86 32.27 -28.31
CA ARG A 408 -43.10 33.52 -28.25
C ARG A 408 -43.99 34.73 -27.96
N LYS A 409 -45.17 34.81 -28.59
CA LYS A 409 -46.14 35.90 -28.37
C LYS A 409 -46.58 36.02 -26.90
N TYR A 410 -46.68 34.89 -26.20
CA TYR A 410 -47.14 34.85 -24.81
C TYR A 410 -46.02 34.65 -23.78
N GLY A 411 -44.76 34.63 -24.21
CA GLY A 411 -43.60 34.47 -23.32
C GLY A 411 -43.51 33.10 -22.65
N VAL A 412 -44.10 32.06 -23.25
CA VAL A 412 -44.10 30.69 -22.73
C VAL A 412 -43.34 29.76 -23.66
N THR A 413 -43.02 28.55 -23.21
CA THR A 413 -42.37 27.55 -24.07
C THR A 413 -43.39 26.72 -24.85
N VAL A 414 -42.98 26.18 -26.00
CA VAL A 414 -43.82 25.24 -26.78
C VAL A 414 -44.19 24.01 -25.95
N ASN A 415 -43.30 23.53 -25.08
CA ASN A 415 -43.56 22.38 -24.22
C ASN A 415 -44.62 22.68 -23.15
N GLN A 416 -44.65 23.90 -22.60
CA GLN A 416 -45.72 24.34 -21.71
C GLN A 416 -47.07 24.40 -22.45
N LEU A 417 -47.11 25.00 -23.64
CA LEU A 417 -48.33 25.01 -24.46
C LEU A 417 -48.83 23.60 -24.78
N LYS A 418 -47.92 22.68 -25.11
CA LYS A 418 -48.25 21.28 -25.36
C LYS A 418 -48.81 20.60 -24.11
N SER A 419 -48.18 20.81 -22.96
CA SER A 419 -48.60 20.25 -21.68
C SER A 419 -50.01 20.72 -21.29
N TRP A 420 -50.25 22.03 -21.32
CA TRP A 420 -51.53 22.63 -20.92
C TRP A 420 -52.71 22.25 -21.82
N ASN A 421 -52.43 21.94 -23.09
CA ASN A 421 -53.42 21.61 -24.09
C ASN A 421 -53.45 20.11 -24.45
N GLY A 422 -52.69 19.27 -23.74
CA GLY A 422 -52.60 17.84 -24.00
C GLY A 422 -52.06 17.48 -25.40
N LEU A 423 -51.31 18.38 -26.05
CA LEU A 423 -50.81 18.16 -27.40
C LEU A 423 -49.59 17.25 -27.38
N ARG A 424 -49.67 16.13 -28.10
CA ARG A 424 -48.55 15.20 -28.25
C ARG A 424 -47.56 15.63 -29.34
N SER A 425 -48.03 16.36 -30.34
CA SER A 425 -47.23 16.88 -31.45
C SER A 425 -47.26 18.41 -31.52
N THR A 426 -46.48 18.99 -32.43
CA THR A 426 -46.47 20.43 -32.71
C THR A 426 -47.46 20.86 -33.79
N ARG A 427 -48.24 19.93 -34.35
CA ARG A 427 -49.27 20.24 -35.36
C ARG A 427 -50.49 20.84 -34.67
N ILE A 428 -50.90 22.00 -35.15
CA ILE A 428 -52.10 22.72 -34.71
C ILE A 428 -52.94 23.14 -35.91
N SER A 429 -54.24 23.31 -35.71
CA SER A 429 -55.18 23.65 -36.79
C SER A 429 -55.76 25.04 -36.57
N ALA A 430 -55.78 25.85 -37.62
CA ALA A 430 -56.41 27.16 -37.61
C ALA A 430 -57.89 27.07 -37.18
N GLY A 431 -58.34 28.05 -36.41
CA GLY A 431 -59.68 28.11 -35.83
C GLY A 431 -59.82 27.50 -34.43
N LYS A 432 -58.91 26.60 -34.01
CA LYS A 432 -58.93 26.00 -32.66
C LYS A 432 -58.34 26.94 -31.61
N ARG A 433 -58.70 26.75 -30.34
CA ARG A 433 -58.22 27.56 -29.21
C ARG A 433 -57.18 26.81 -28.40
N LEU A 434 -56.11 27.50 -28.00
CA LEU A 434 -55.11 27.02 -27.05
C LEU A 434 -55.28 27.75 -25.72
N LYS A 435 -55.24 26.97 -24.64
CA LYS A 435 -55.19 27.39 -23.25
C LYS A 435 -53.77 27.80 -22.90
N ILE A 436 -53.60 29.01 -22.38
CA ILE A 436 -52.32 29.60 -22.03
C ILE A 436 -52.41 30.08 -20.59
N TYR A 437 -51.49 29.64 -19.75
CA TYR A 437 -51.36 30.12 -18.37
C TYR A 437 -50.29 31.21 -18.34
N LYS A 438 -50.58 32.36 -17.72
CA LYS A 438 -49.65 33.47 -17.52
C LYS A 438 -49.57 33.87 -16.06
#